data_AF-A0A927TNE5-F1
#
_entry.id   AF-A0A927TNE5-F1
#
_cell.length_a   1.000
_cell.length_b   1.000
_cell.length_c   1.000
_cell.angle_alpha   90.00
_cell.angle_beta   90.00
_cell.angle_gamma   90.00
#
_symmetry.space_group_name_H-M   'P 1'
#
loop_
_entity.id
_entity.type
_entity.pdbx_description
1 polymer ?
#
loop_
_entity_poly.entity_id
_entity_poly.type
_entity_poly.pdbx_seq_one_letter_code
_entity_poly.pdbx_strand_id
1 'polypeptide(L)'
;MKKQIRWILALIVVLWIAFPIQAQAATVKLTMVKGEEMQLPSAYWYSRYTSSDENVVDVSSDGVVKAKHLGTAVIMQTTLNDPIRYQVKVTDTVDIVVAMGQSNMCGSGGNTYYAPEVSGSVLQYQNNSLFQMKRQGTLLPAFGNAYVKKAKRPVIIIQTAVGGSSSIAWLRDGLITNSVAQLKKCKAFLKRHQVKVKHIYMLWYNGETDGKKGLSQLEYNNNLNAIYKKMAKAGTEKFLMIQVGQYRDRRYDMSVIIEAQKYICKKNRKFVMVSNATKTLSTAEKWYSDNVHFNQLALNKIGEQAGKNAGKLARK
;
A
#
# COMPACT_ATOMS: atom_id res chain seq x y z
N MET A 1 -31.95 60.41 -59.98
CA MET A 1 -32.35 59.98 -58.62
C MET A 1 -32.30 58.46 -58.56
N LYS A 2 -31.47 57.88 -57.67
CA LYS A 2 -31.39 56.45 -57.24
C LYS A 2 -30.96 55.42 -58.32
N LYS A 3 -29.68 54.99 -58.34
CA LYS A 3 -29.01 53.91 -57.55
C LYS A 3 -29.26 52.51 -58.15
N GLN A 4 -28.24 51.88 -58.73
CA GLN A 4 -27.47 50.73 -58.15
C GLN A 4 -27.93 49.38 -58.78
N ILE A 5 -27.16 48.32 -59.02
CA ILE A 5 -25.78 47.87 -58.71
C ILE A 5 -25.43 46.77 -59.74
N ARG A 6 -24.17 46.72 -60.19
CA ARG A 6 -23.58 45.60 -60.95
C ARG A 6 -23.25 44.44 -60.02
N TRP A 7 -23.68 43.22 -60.33
CA TRP A 7 -23.21 42.02 -59.64
C TRP A 7 -21.94 41.49 -60.31
N ILE A 8 -20.82 41.51 -59.57
CA ILE A 8 -19.60 40.78 -59.88
C ILE A 8 -19.61 39.52 -59.02
N LEU A 9 -19.59 38.36 -59.66
CA LEU A 9 -19.36 37.06 -59.01
C LEU A 9 -17.88 36.97 -58.61
N ALA A 10 -17.59 37.01 -57.32
CA ALA A 10 -16.28 36.67 -56.77
C ALA A 10 -16.28 35.19 -56.35
N LEU A 11 -15.49 34.37 -57.04
CA LEU A 11 -15.22 32.99 -56.68
C LEU A 11 -14.31 32.99 -55.43
N ILE A 12 -14.82 32.57 -54.28
CA ILE A 12 -14.01 32.33 -53.08
C ILE A 12 -13.62 30.85 -53.07
N VAL A 13 -12.36 30.56 -53.40
CA VAL A 13 -11.74 29.25 -53.17
C VAL A 13 -11.27 29.21 -51.72
N VAL A 14 -11.99 28.50 -50.87
CA VAL A 14 -11.56 28.21 -49.50
C VAL A 14 -10.66 26.97 -49.53
N LEU A 15 -9.34 27.19 -49.50
CA LEU A 15 -8.36 26.14 -49.24
C LEU A 15 -8.47 25.69 -47.78
N TRP A 16 -9.06 24.52 -47.55
CA TRP A 16 -9.03 23.83 -46.26
C TRP A 16 -7.62 23.28 -46.02
N ILE A 17 -6.79 24.02 -45.28
CA ILE A 17 -5.59 23.47 -44.67
C ILE A 17 -6.06 22.66 -43.46
N ALA A 18 -6.19 21.34 -43.63
CA ALA A 18 -6.37 20.42 -42.53
C ALA A 18 -5.07 20.41 -41.70
N PHE A 19 -5.01 21.20 -40.63
CA PHE A 19 -4.05 20.95 -39.57
C PHE A 19 -4.34 19.56 -39.00
N PRO A 20 -3.39 18.62 -39.00
CA PRO A 20 -3.60 17.37 -38.31
C PRO A 20 -3.81 17.70 -36.84
N ILE A 21 -4.98 17.35 -36.31
CA ILE A 21 -5.25 17.36 -34.88
C ILE A 21 -4.27 16.35 -34.28
N GLN A 22 -3.14 16.82 -33.76
CA GLN A 22 -2.25 15.98 -32.97
C GLN A 22 -3.05 15.52 -31.75
N ALA A 23 -3.43 14.25 -31.72
CA ALA A 23 -3.99 13.63 -30.53
C ALA A 23 -3.04 13.89 -29.36
N GLN A 24 -3.51 14.61 -28.35
CA GLN A 24 -2.69 14.94 -27.20
C GLN A 24 -2.43 13.67 -26.40
N ALA A 25 -1.17 13.24 -26.38
CA ALA A 25 -0.70 12.08 -25.62
C ALA A 25 -1.31 12.04 -24.21
N ALA A 26 -1.95 10.93 -23.86
CA ALA A 26 -2.48 10.70 -22.52
C ALA A 26 -1.36 10.86 -21.48
N THR A 27 -1.60 11.68 -20.46
CA THR A 27 -0.62 11.94 -19.39
C THR A 27 -0.94 11.12 -18.15
N VAL A 28 -0.06 10.19 -17.81
CA VAL A 28 -0.11 9.38 -16.59
C VAL A 28 0.78 10.02 -15.54
N LYS A 29 0.24 10.29 -14.35
CA LYS A 29 1.02 10.85 -13.22
C LYS A 29 1.50 9.75 -12.29
N LEU A 30 2.81 9.67 -12.08
CA LEU A 30 3.45 8.69 -11.20
C LEU A 30 4.21 9.40 -10.07
N THR A 31 4.22 8.77 -8.90
CA THR A 31 5.09 9.17 -7.78
C THR A 31 5.98 7.99 -7.42
N MET A 32 7.29 8.16 -7.56
CA MET A 32 8.29 7.16 -7.23
C MET A 32 9.17 7.62 -6.06
N VAL A 33 9.73 6.68 -5.32
CA VAL A 33 10.69 6.92 -4.25
C VAL A 33 12.10 6.81 -4.81
N LYS A 34 13.02 7.68 -4.37
CA LYS A 34 14.43 7.59 -4.76
C LYS A 34 15.00 6.18 -4.50
N GLY A 35 15.63 5.59 -5.51
CA GLY A 35 16.15 4.22 -5.50
C GLY A 35 15.12 3.14 -5.84
N GLU A 36 13.86 3.50 -6.12
CA GLU A 36 12.83 2.58 -6.63
C GLU A 36 13.07 2.28 -8.12
N GLU A 37 12.75 1.04 -8.49
CA GLU A 37 12.64 0.59 -9.87
C GLU A 37 11.20 0.14 -10.14
N MET A 38 10.63 0.60 -11.27
CA MET A 38 9.24 0.33 -11.66
C MET A 38 9.15 0.01 -13.15
N GLN A 39 8.44 -1.06 -13.51
CA GLN A 39 8.05 -1.32 -14.89
C GLN A 39 6.89 -0.42 -15.30
N LEU A 40 6.99 0.26 -16.45
CA LEU A 40 5.86 1.04 -16.96
C LEU A 40 4.66 0.12 -17.29
N PRO A 41 3.41 0.52 -16.93
CA PRO A 41 2.23 -0.33 -17.10
C PRO A 41 1.94 -0.76 -18.53
N SER A 42 2.27 0.09 -19.52
CA SER A 42 2.01 -0.17 -20.93
C SER A 42 3.31 -0.41 -21.72
N ALA A 43 4.33 -0.99 -21.09
CA ALA A 43 5.60 -1.20 -21.79
C ALA A 43 5.47 -2.28 -22.88
N TYR A 44 5.74 -1.93 -24.14
CA TYR A 44 5.79 -2.87 -25.26
C TYR A 44 7.22 -3.00 -25.81
N TRP A 45 7.57 -4.19 -26.31
CA TRP A 45 8.89 -4.50 -26.85
C TRP A 45 9.29 -3.63 -28.06
N TYR A 46 8.32 -3.07 -28.78
CA TYR A 46 8.54 -2.18 -29.93
C TYR A 46 8.49 -0.68 -29.57
N SER A 47 8.22 -0.34 -28.31
CA SER A 47 8.18 1.06 -27.87
C SER A 47 9.59 1.61 -27.70
N ARG A 48 9.74 2.93 -27.91
CA ARG A 48 10.95 3.67 -27.50
C ARG A 48 10.62 4.52 -26.30
N TYR A 49 11.54 4.57 -25.33
CA TYR A 49 11.39 5.37 -24.13
C TYR A 49 12.50 6.41 -24.07
N THR A 50 12.14 7.64 -23.72
CA THR A 50 13.11 8.70 -23.44
C THR A 50 12.71 9.43 -22.18
N SER A 51 13.69 9.82 -21.37
CA SER A 51 13.49 10.69 -20.22
C SER A 51 13.78 12.13 -20.59
N SER A 52 12.96 13.07 -20.12
CA SER A 52 13.24 14.50 -20.25
C SER A 52 14.37 14.97 -19.34
N ASP A 53 14.70 14.20 -18.29
CA ASP A 53 15.77 14.49 -17.35
C ASP A 53 16.28 13.17 -16.73
N GLU A 54 17.37 12.66 -17.31
CA GLU A 54 18.03 11.40 -16.90
C GLU A 54 18.69 11.47 -15.52
N ASN A 55 18.86 12.67 -14.96
CA ASN A 55 19.30 12.84 -13.59
C ASN A 55 18.12 12.58 -12.63
N VAL A 56 16.89 12.92 -12.99
CA VAL A 56 15.72 12.69 -12.13
C VAL A 56 15.22 11.26 -12.27
N VAL A 57 14.96 10.79 -13.49
CA VAL A 57 14.57 9.40 -13.78
C VAL A 57 15.28 8.87 -15.01
N ASP A 58 15.73 7.63 -14.91
CA ASP A 58 16.28 6.87 -16.03
C ASP A 58 15.22 5.90 -16.55
N VAL A 59 15.26 5.56 -17.83
CA VAL A 59 14.37 4.56 -18.43
C VAL A 59 15.12 3.67 -19.40
N SER A 60 15.05 2.37 -19.17
CA SER A 60 15.67 1.36 -20.04
C SER A 60 14.86 1.16 -21.34
N SER A 61 15.46 0.46 -22.31
CA SER A 61 14.82 0.13 -23.57
C SER A 61 13.59 -0.77 -23.42
N ASP A 62 13.51 -1.57 -22.36
CA ASP A 62 12.35 -2.40 -22.02
C ASP A 62 11.34 -1.70 -21.09
N GLY A 63 11.54 -0.41 -20.79
CA GLY A 63 10.57 0.42 -20.06
C GLY A 63 10.64 0.28 -18.53
N VAL A 64 11.77 -0.17 -17.98
CA VAL A 64 12.07 -0.12 -16.54
C VAL A 64 12.53 1.29 -16.19
N VAL A 65 11.82 1.94 -15.29
CA VAL A 65 12.12 3.27 -14.78
C VAL A 65 12.90 3.18 -13.49
N LYS A 66 13.97 3.96 -13.36
CA LYS A 66 14.76 4.08 -12.13
C LYS A 66 14.74 5.51 -11.60
N ALA A 67 14.23 5.70 -10.39
CA ALA A 67 14.18 7.01 -9.74
C ALA A 67 15.53 7.36 -9.09
N LYS A 68 16.20 8.41 -9.56
CA LYS A 68 17.57 8.78 -9.14
C LYS A 68 17.59 9.98 -8.19
N HIS A 69 17.08 11.13 -8.61
CA HIS A 69 17.14 12.37 -7.85
C HIS A 69 15.75 13.00 -7.68
N LEU A 70 15.59 13.83 -6.65
CA LEU A 70 14.37 14.60 -6.42
C LEU A 70 14.09 15.50 -7.62
N GLY A 71 12.83 15.53 -8.06
CA GLY A 71 12.44 16.33 -9.21
C GLY A 71 11.17 15.82 -9.84
N THR A 72 10.86 16.37 -11.01
CA THR A 72 9.82 15.85 -11.89
C THR A 72 10.40 15.73 -13.28
N ALA A 73 10.24 14.56 -13.89
CA ALA A 73 10.66 14.28 -15.25
C ALA A 73 9.50 13.67 -16.02
N VAL A 74 9.54 13.79 -17.34
CA VAL A 74 8.58 13.17 -18.23
C VAL A 74 9.26 12.04 -18.97
N ILE A 75 8.70 10.84 -18.88
CA ILE A 75 9.07 9.74 -19.74
C ILE A 75 8.11 9.73 -20.92
N MET A 76 8.66 9.87 -22.12
CA MET A 76 7.93 9.71 -23.37
C MET A 76 8.03 8.25 -23.79
N GLN A 77 6.88 7.57 -23.90
CA GLN A 77 6.79 6.30 -24.58
C GLN A 77 6.27 6.56 -26.00
N THR A 78 7.10 6.32 -27.00
CA THR A 78 6.73 6.43 -28.42
C THR A 78 6.30 5.05 -28.91
N THR A 79 5.02 4.93 -29.28
CA THR A 79 4.45 3.76 -29.97
C THR A 79 4.12 4.13 -31.43
N LEU A 80 3.71 3.15 -32.25
CA LEU A 80 3.35 3.39 -33.66
C LEU A 80 2.14 4.31 -33.84
N ASN A 81 1.19 4.32 -32.88
CA ASN A 81 -0.11 4.97 -33.05
C ASN A 81 -0.37 6.08 -32.03
N ASP A 82 0.02 5.91 -30.76
CA ASP A 82 -0.26 6.89 -29.70
C ASP A 82 0.90 7.02 -28.71
N PRO A 83 1.60 8.16 -28.65
CA PRO A 83 2.61 8.39 -27.63
C PRO A 83 1.95 8.53 -26.25
N ILE A 84 2.56 7.94 -25.21
CA ILE A 84 2.11 8.07 -23.82
C ILE A 84 3.12 8.92 -23.05
N ARG A 85 2.62 9.85 -22.24
CA ARG A 85 3.41 10.73 -21.37
C ARG A 85 3.31 10.23 -19.94
N TYR A 86 4.42 9.86 -19.32
CA TYR A 86 4.47 9.58 -17.89
C TYR A 86 5.15 10.75 -17.17
N GLN A 87 4.38 11.54 -16.42
CA GLN A 87 4.93 12.56 -15.53
C GLN A 87 5.33 11.90 -14.21
N VAL A 88 6.63 11.69 -14.00
CA VAL A 88 7.18 11.01 -12.83
C VAL A 88 7.70 12.06 -11.84
N LYS A 89 7.10 12.09 -10.65
CA LYS A 89 7.60 12.86 -9.51
C LYS A 89 8.40 11.95 -8.59
N VAL A 90 9.66 12.28 -8.34
CA VAL A 90 10.51 11.55 -7.39
C VAL A 90 10.45 12.22 -6.03
N THR A 91 10.24 11.43 -4.97
CA THR A 91 10.28 11.87 -3.58
C THR A 91 11.35 11.12 -2.78
N ASP A 92 11.85 11.76 -1.72
CA ASP A 92 12.80 11.22 -0.77
C ASP A 92 12.15 10.90 0.58
N THR A 93 10.83 11.01 0.74
CA THR A 93 10.19 10.89 2.05
C THR A 93 9.10 9.84 2.05
N VAL A 94 9.20 8.86 2.95
CA VAL A 94 8.32 7.69 3.04
C VAL A 94 7.85 7.41 4.45
N ASP A 95 6.77 6.65 4.58
CA ASP A 95 6.44 5.91 5.81
C ASP A 95 6.79 4.45 5.68
N ILE A 96 7.04 3.80 6.82
CA ILE A 96 7.20 2.35 6.93
C ILE A 96 6.07 1.78 7.78
N VAL A 97 5.46 0.70 7.30
CA VAL A 97 4.52 -0.12 8.07
C VAL A 97 5.02 -1.56 8.08
N VAL A 98 5.32 -2.09 9.26
CA VAL A 98 5.65 -3.51 9.43
C VAL A 98 4.36 -4.27 9.72
N ALA A 99 3.89 -5.05 8.75
CA ALA A 99 2.68 -5.87 8.84
C ALA A 99 2.99 -7.21 9.52
N MET A 100 2.43 -7.39 10.70
CA MET A 100 2.73 -8.47 11.64
C MET A 100 1.42 -9.14 12.10
N GLY A 101 1.51 -10.39 12.51
CA GLY A 101 0.38 -11.14 13.05
C GLY A 101 0.27 -12.56 12.48
N GLN A 102 -0.94 -13.08 12.34
CA GLN A 102 -1.15 -14.46 11.88
C GLN A 102 -1.84 -14.56 10.52
N SER A 103 -2.53 -15.66 10.27
CA SER A 103 -3.03 -16.09 8.97
C SER A 103 -3.96 -15.09 8.28
N ASN A 104 -4.80 -14.34 9.00
CA ASN A 104 -5.59 -13.25 8.42
C ASN A 104 -4.72 -12.08 7.93
N MET A 105 -3.59 -11.78 8.58
CA MET A 105 -2.59 -10.83 8.05
C MET A 105 -1.80 -11.42 6.87
N CYS A 106 -1.47 -12.71 6.91
CA CYS A 106 -0.83 -13.42 5.80
C CYS A 106 -1.72 -13.44 4.55
N GLY A 107 -3.05 -13.40 4.74
CA GLY A 107 -4.04 -13.51 3.67
C GLY A 107 -4.43 -14.95 3.35
N SER A 108 -4.51 -15.84 4.34
CA SER A 108 -4.84 -17.27 4.11
C SER A 108 -6.20 -17.50 3.43
N GLY A 109 -7.19 -16.62 3.66
CA GLY A 109 -8.47 -16.63 2.93
C GLY A 109 -8.50 -15.72 1.69
N GLY A 110 -7.35 -15.16 1.32
CA GLY A 110 -7.22 -14.18 0.26
C GLY A 110 -7.30 -14.79 -1.13
N ASN A 111 -7.67 -13.95 -2.09
CA ASN A 111 -7.75 -14.30 -3.50
C ASN A 111 -7.36 -13.07 -4.33
N THR A 112 -6.25 -13.17 -5.05
CA THR A 112 -5.69 -12.05 -5.83
C THR A 112 -6.71 -11.46 -6.82
N TYR A 113 -7.60 -12.28 -7.39
CA TYR A 113 -8.63 -11.83 -8.35
C TYR A 113 -9.64 -10.84 -7.74
N TYR A 114 -9.83 -10.83 -6.42
CA TYR A 114 -10.72 -9.90 -5.74
C TYR A 114 -9.97 -8.81 -4.96
N ALA A 115 -8.64 -8.85 -4.89
CA ALA A 115 -7.85 -7.78 -4.30
C ALA A 115 -7.94 -6.51 -5.17
N PRO A 116 -7.84 -5.29 -4.64
CA PRO A 116 -7.81 -4.10 -5.48
C PRO A 116 -6.48 -3.95 -6.23
N GLU A 117 -6.50 -3.27 -7.36
CA GLU A 117 -5.28 -2.76 -8.01
C GLU A 117 -4.53 -1.83 -7.06
N VAL A 118 -3.20 -1.83 -7.14
CA VAL A 118 -2.34 -1.17 -6.16
C VAL A 118 -1.77 0.13 -6.71
N SER A 119 -1.93 1.20 -5.95
CA SER A 119 -1.32 2.51 -6.24
C SER A 119 0.21 2.39 -6.30
N GLY A 120 0.83 3.08 -7.26
CA GLY A 120 2.29 3.13 -7.42
C GLY A 120 3.05 3.56 -6.17
N SER A 121 2.42 4.33 -5.27
CA SER A 121 3.04 4.79 -4.03
C SER A 121 2.91 3.82 -2.85
N VAL A 122 2.45 2.59 -3.10
CA VAL A 122 2.47 1.50 -2.11
C VAL A 122 3.60 0.57 -2.51
N LEU A 123 4.63 0.52 -1.68
CA LEU A 123 5.85 -0.22 -1.94
C LEU A 123 5.97 -1.42 -0.99
N GLN A 124 6.75 -2.41 -1.40
CA GLN A 124 7.24 -3.49 -0.55
C GLN A 124 8.76 -3.44 -0.52
N TYR A 125 9.31 -3.78 0.65
CA TYR A 125 10.74 -4.05 0.79
C TYR A 125 10.96 -5.56 0.92
N GLN A 126 11.67 -6.13 -0.04
CA GLN A 126 12.01 -7.56 -0.08
C GLN A 126 13.33 -7.73 -0.83
N ASN A 127 14.08 -8.79 -0.51
CA ASN A 127 15.35 -9.12 -1.20
C ASN A 127 16.34 -7.94 -1.32
N ASN A 128 16.43 -7.13 -0.26
CA ASN A 128 17.25 -5.92 -0.20
C ASN A 128 16.90 -4.78 -1.19
N SER A 129 15.72 -4.81 -1.80
CA SER A 129 15.27 -3.82 -2.79
C SER A 129 13.85 -3.33 -2.50
N LEU A 130 13.50 -2.18 -3.07
CA LEU A 130 12.14 -1.64 -3.08
C LEU A 130 11.44 -1.97 -4.39
N PHE A 131 10.21 -2.41 -4.28
CA PHE A 131 9.35 -2.69 -5.42
C PHE A 131 7.98 -2.09 -5.20
N GLN A 132 7.31 -1.69 -6.28
CA GLN A 132 5.88 -1.45 -6.21
C GLN A 132 5.17 -2.72 -5.72
N MET A 133 4.26 -2.56 -4.76
CA MET A 133 3.44 -3.67 -4.29
C MET A 133 2.56 -4.16 -5.44
N LYS A 134 2.71 -5.43 -5.79
CA LYS A 134 1.80 -6.10 -6.72
C LYS A 134 0.48 -6.42 -6.04
N ARG A 135 -0.57 -6.53 -6.85
CA ARG A 135 -1.85 -7.09 -6.43
C ARG A 135 -1.63 -8.50 -5.86
N GLN A 136 -2.18 -8.76 -4.68
CA GLN A 136 -2.00 -10.02 -3.97
C GLN A 136 -3.18 -10.29 -3.04
N GLY A 137 -3.47 -11.56 -2.78
CA GLY A 137 -4.56 -12.01 -1.91
C GLY A 137 -4.33 -11.74 -0.42
N THR A 138 -4.32 -10.46 0.00
CA THR A 138 -4.20 -10.06 1.41
C THR A 138 -5.00 -8.78 1.67
N LEU A 139 -5.04 -8.30 2.92
CA LEU A 139 -5.60 -6.97 3.24
C LEU A 139 -4.68 -5.80 2.83
N LEU A 140 -3.40 -6.08 2.52
CA LEU A 140 -2.36 -5.07 2.35
C LEU A 140 -2.55 -4.16 1.12
N PRO A 141 -3.00 -4.65 -0.06
CA PRO A 141 -3.38 -3.78 -1.18
C PRO A 141 -4.41 -2.71 -0.79
N ALA A 142 -5.49 -3.12 -0.14
CA ALA A 142 -6.55 -2.21 0.30
C ALA A 142 -6.04 -1.25 1.39
N PHE A 143 -5.24 -1.75 2.33
CA PHE A 143 -4.58 -0.94 3.36
C PHE A 143 -3.68 0.13 2.77
N GLY A 144 -2.75 -0.25 1.90
CA GLY A 144 -1.76 0.65 1.31
C GLY A 144 -2.43 1.76 0.50
N ASN A 145 -3.39 1.42 -0.35
CA ASN A 145 -4.15 2.39 -1.14
C ASN A 145 -4.87 3.40 -0.25
N ALA A 146 -5.57 2.91 0.77
CA ALA A 146 -6.29 3.75 1.71
C ALA A 146 -5.35 4.64 2.54
N TYR A 147 -4.20 4.09 2.95
CA TYR A 147 -3.16 4.80 3.70
C TYR A 147 -2.61 5.97 2.88
N VAL A 148 -2.08 5.70 1.69
CA VAL A 148 -1.50 6.72 0.78
C VAL A 148 -2.53 7.79 0.46
N LYS A 149 -3.79 7.40 0.20
CA LYS A 149 -4.87 8.35 -0.08
C LYS A 149 -5.07 9.37 1.05
N LYS A 150 -4.85 8.96 2.31
CA LYS A 150 -4.99 9.82 3.49
C LYS A 150 -3.69 10.52 3.88
N ALA A 151 -2.57 9.80 3.96
CA ALA A 151 -1.26 10.30 4.37
C ALA A 151 -0.59 11.21 3.33
N LYS A 152 -0.94 11.06 2.04
CA LYS A 152 -0.36 11.78 0.89
C LYS A 152 1.15 11.59 0.72
N ARG A 153 1.67 10.48 1.22
CA ARG A 153 3.08 10.09 1.15
C ARG A 153 3.17 8.60 0.82
N PRO A 154 4.21 8.16 0.08
CA PRO A 154 4.42 6.74 -0.18
C PRO A 154 4.60 5.94 1.11
N VAL A 155 4.14 4.70 1.11
CA VAL A 155 4.28 3.78 2.24
C VAL A 155 5.02 2.53 1.79
N ILE A 156 6.02 2.12 2.55
CA ILE A 156 6.72 0.85 2.40
C ILE A 156 6.11 -0.13 3.40
N ILE A 157 5.59 -1.23 2.90
CA ILE A 157 4.99 -2.29 3.71
C ILE A 157 5.98 -3.46 3.77
N ILE A 158 6.38 -3.82 5.00
CA ILE A 158 7.23 -4.97 5.29
C ILE A 158 6.33 -6.05 5.88
N GLN A 159 6.02 -7.09 5.12
CA GLN A 159 5.16 -8.19 5.56
C GLN A 159 6.01 -9.26 6.29
N THR A 160 5.68 -9.54 7.54
CA THR A 160 6.37 -10.54 8.38
C THR A 160 5.42 -11.43 9.17
N ALA A 161 4.13 -11.38 8.86
CA ALA A 161 3.11 -12.23 9.49
C ALA A 161 3.36 -13.73 9.29
N VAL A 162 2.99 -14.53 10.29
CA VAL A 162 3.20 -15.99 10.30
C VAL A 162 1.91 -16.69 10.72
N GLY A 163 1.35 -17.50 9.82
CA GLY A 163 0.12 -18.26 10.04
C GLY A 163 0.17 -19.13 11.31
N GLY A 164 -0.95 -19.20 12.03
CA GLY A 164 -1.08 -20.01 13.25
C GLY A 164 -0.33 -19.49 14.49
N SER A 165 0.50 -18.45 14.38
CA SER A 165 1.26 -17.91 15.52
C SER A 165 0.34 -17.32 16.61
N SER A 166 0.62 -17.62 17.88
CA SER A 166 0.06 -16.91 19.05
C SER A 166 0.94 -15.74 19.47
N SER A 167 0.41 -14.79 20.24
CA SER A 167 1.17 -13.67 20.79
C SER A 167 2.46 -14.08 21.51
N ILE A 168 2.47 -15.20 22.25
CA ILE A 168 3.69 -15.70 22.91
C ILE A 168 4.72 -16.30 21.94
N ALA A 169 4.27 -16.87 20.81
CA ALA A 169 5.15 -17.43 19.78
C ALA A 169 6.01 -16.33 19.15
N TRP A 170 5.44 -15.13 19.01
CA TRP A 170 6.18 -13.96 18.56
C TRP A 170 7.37 -13.60 19.46
N LEU A 171 7.29 -13.93 20.76
CA LEU A 171 8.36 -13.68 21.71
C LEU A 171 9.37 -14.82 21.80
N ARG A 172 8.91 -16.09 21.70
CA ARG A 172 9.71 -17.30 21.90
C ARG A 172 10.36 -17.85 20.63
N ASP A 173 9.71 -17.71 19.48
CA ASP A 173 10.12 -18.40 18.24
C ASP A 173 10.90 -17.47 17.30
N GLY A 174 11.44 -16.36 17.81
CA GLY A 174 12.24 -15.42 17.02
C GLY A 174 11.47 -14.62 15.95
N LEU A 175 10.14 -14.75 15.82
CA LEU A 175 9.36 -14.05 14.78
C LEU A 175 9.49 -12.52 14.88
N ILE A 176 9.50 -12.00 16.12
CA ILE A 176 9.77 -10.59 16.37
C ILE A 176 11.18 -10.18 15.94
N THR A 177 12.16 -11.06 16.12
CA THR A 177 13.55 -10.81 15.72
C THR A 177 13.65 -10.69 14.21
N ASN A 178 12.96 -11.54 13.44
CA ASN A 178 12.87 -11.40 11.98
C ASN A 178 12.26 -10.05 11.60
N SER A 179 11.16 -9.63 12.24
CA SER A 179 10.52 -8.34 11.96
C SER A 179 11.44 -7.15 12.22
N VAL A 180 12.18 -7.18 13.34
CA VAL A 180 13.20 -6.17 13.64
C VAL A 180 14.34 -6.19 12.61
N ALA A 181 14.79 -7.37 12.20
CA ALA A 181 15.86 -7.50 11.20
C ALA A 181 15.43 -6.94 9.84
N GLN A 182 14.23 -7.25 9.35
CA GLN A 182 13.71 -6.73 8.09
C GLN A 182 13.54 -5.20 8.14
N LEU A 183 13.01 -4.66 9.24
CA LEU A 183 12.94 -3.21 9.44
C LEU A 183 14.32 -2.55 9.42
N LYS A 184 15.32 -3.13 10.09
CA LYS A 184 16.69 -2.62 10.07
C LYS A 184 17.30 -2.63 8.66
N LYS A 185 17.11 -3.72 7.89
CA LYS A 185 17.57 -3.83 6.50
C LYS A 185 16.92 -2.76 5.62
N CYS A 186 15.61 -2.58 5.74
CA CYS A 186 14.88 -1.53 5.02
C CYS A 186 15.42 -0.13 5.36
N LYS A 187 15.57 0.21 6.65
CA LYS A 187 16.15 1.50 7.06
C LYS A 187 17.57 1.70 6.52
N ALA A 188 18.40 0.67 6.50
CA ALA A 188 19.75 0.74 5.96
C ALA A 188 19.74 0.98 4.44
N PHE A 189 18.85 0.31 3.70
CA PHE A 189 18.62 0.58 2.28
C PHE A 189 18.22 2.05 2.05
N LEU A 190 17.19 2.52 2.74
CA LEU A 190 16.70 3.90 2.61
C LEU A 190 17.79 4.92 2.94
N LYS A 191 18.60 4.68 3.98
CA LYS A 191 19.73 5.54 4.33
C LYS A 191 20.76 5.63 3.21
N ARG A 192 21.14 4.50 2.59
CA ARG A 192 22.10 4.49 1.45
C ARG A 192 21.57 5.28 0.26
N HIS A 193 20.26 5.21 0.02
CA HIS A 193 19.59 5.96 -1.05
C HIS A 193 19.15 7.38 -0.64
N GLN A 194 19.54 7.84 0.55
CA GLN A 194 19.19 9.18 1.08
C GLN A 194 17.68 9.44 1.14
N VAL A 195 16.88 8.39 1.42
CA VAL A 195 15.44 8.47 1.64
C VAL A 195 15.16 8.65 3.13
N LYS A 196 14.44 9.72 3.47
CA LYS A 196 13.96 10.09 4.79
C LYS A 196 12.74 9.24 5.18
N VAL A 197 12.80 8.66 6.37
CA VAL A 197 11.66 7.95 6.97
C VAL A 197 10.93 8.92 7.89
N LYS A 198 9.67 9.22 7.58
CA LYS A 198 8.84 10.16 8.36
C LYS A 198 8.15 9.46 9.52
N HIS A 199 7.47 8.34 9.26
CA HIS A 199 6.91 7.48 10.31
C HIS A 199 7.29 6.02 10.15
N ILE A 200 7.33 5.33 11.29
CA ILE A 200 7.46 3.87 11.37
C ILE A 200 6.35 3.34 12.28
N TYR A 201 5.46 2.53 11.73
CA TYR A 201 4.40 1.87 12.49
C TYR A 201 4.52 0.35 12.40
N MET A 202 4.01 -0.36 13.41
CA MET A 202 3.70 -1.77 13.29
C MET A 202 2.18 -1.95 13.15
N LEU A 203 1.76 -2.72 12.16
CA LEU A 203 0.37 -3.11 11.94
C LEU A 203 0.21 -4.54 12.42
N TRP A 204 -0.71 -4.77 13.36
CA TRP A 204 -0.88 -6.04 14.03
C TRP A 204 -2.28 -6.60 13.81
N TYR A 205 -2.35 -7.83 13.32
CA TYR A 205 -3.60 -8.58 13.23
C TYR A 205 -3.39 -10.03 13.65
N ASN A 206 -3.66 -10.28 14.93
CA ASN A 206 -3.45 -11.57 15.58
C ASN A 206 -4.26 -11.66 16.87
N GLY A 207 -4.54 -12.90 17.29
CA GLY A 207 -5.18 -13.22 18.56
C GLY A 207 -6.08 -14.45 18.45
N GLU A 208 -6.38 -14.96 17.26
CA GLU A 208 -7.26 -16.12 17.07
C GLU A 208 -6.67 -17.40 17.66
N THR A 209 -5.33 -17.58 17.60
CA THR A 209 -4.66 -18.70 18.27
C THR A 209 -4.67 -18.51 19.80
N ASP A 210 -4.51 -17.29 20.30
CA ASP A 210 -4.56 -16.99 21.73
C ASP A 210 -5.95 -17.24 22.32
N GLY A 211 -7.01 -16.86 21.60
CA GLY A 211 -8.40 -17.15 21.98
C GLY A 211 -8.70 -18.64 21.97
N LYS A 212 -8.24 -19.37 20.95
CA LYS A 212 -8.31 -20.84 20.92
C LYS A 212 -7.62 -21.50 22.12
N LYS A 213 -6.53 -20.91 22.63
CA LYS A 213 -5.78 -21.39 23.79
C LYS A 213 -6.36 -20.91 25.13
N GLY A 214 -7.40 -20.06 25.12
CA GLY A 214 -8.03 -19.54 26.33
C GLY A 214 -7.16 -18.59 27.14
N LEU A 215 -6.27 -17.82 26.50
CA LEU A 215 -5.44 -16.86 27.22
C LEU A 215 -6.30 -15.82 27.96
N SER A 216 -5.87 -15.46 29.16
CA SER A 216 -6.45 -14.33 29.88
C SER A 216 -6.12 -13.00 29.21
N GLN A 217 -6.93 -11.97 29.50
CA GLN A 217 -6.66 -10.61 29.07
C GLN A 217 -5.28 -10.10 29.55
N LEU A 218 -4.87 -10.46 30.77
CA LEU A 218 -3.59 -10.04 31.33
C LEU A 218 -2.42 -10.65 30.56
N GLU A 219 -2.45 -11.95 30.30
CA GLU A 219 -1.39 -12.65 29.55
C GLU A 219 -1.26 -12.09 28.14
N TYR A 220 -2.38 -11.96 27.43
CA TYR A 220 -2.37 -11.44 26.07
C TYR A 220 -1.81 -10.00 26.01
N ASN A 221 -2.27 -9.11 26.90
CA ASN A 221 -1.79 -7.73 26.94
C ASN A 221 -0.32 -7.62 27.39
N ASN A 222 0.16 -8.49 28.28
CA ASN A 222 1.57 -8.56 28.63
C ASN A 222 2.43 -8.95 27.42
N ASN A 223 1.99 -9.94 26.65
CA ASN A 223 2.65 -10.33 25.40
C ASN A 223 2.70 -9.17 24.40
N LEU A 224 1.57 -8.48 24.18
CA LEU A 224 1.51 -7.33 23.27
C LEU A 224 2.45 -6.19 23.70
N ASN A 225 2.52 -5.87 24.99
CA ASN A 225 3.45 -4.86 25.50
C ASN A 225 4.91 -5.27 25.28
N ALA A 226 5.26 -6.54 25.50
CA ALA A 226 6.61 -7.05 25.26
C ALA A 226 6.97 -7.02 23.76
N ILE A 227 6.04 -7.37 22.87
CA ILE A 227 6.21 -7.27 21.41
C ILE A 227 6.43 -5.81 21.01
N TYR A 228 5.55 -4.91 21.48
CA TYR A 228 5.67 -3.48 21.20
C TYR A 228 7.02 -2.93 21.67
N LYS A 229 7.48 -3.28 22.88
CA LYS A 229 8.77 -2.84 23.42
C LYS A 229 9.94 -3.24 22.51
N LYS A 230 9.91 -4.43 21.92
CA LYS A 230 10.94 -4.88 20.96
C LYS A 230 10.90 -4.07 19.65
N MET A 231 9.71 -3.82 19.09
CA MET A 231 9.58 -3.00 17.87
C MET A 231 9.89 -1.51 18.10
N ALA A 232 9.49 -0.97 19.26
CA ALA A 232 9.76 0.42 19.63
C ALA A 232 11.27 0.69 19.71
N LYS A 233 12.06 -0.25 20.25
CA LYS A 233 13.53 -0.20 20.20
C LYS A 233 14.10 -0.19 18.78
N ALA A 234 13.40 -0.77 17.80
CA ALA A 234 13.78 -0.73 16.38
C ALA A 234 13.30 0.56 15.66
N GLY A 235 12.46 1.35 16.33
CA GLY A 235 12.00 2.67 15.88
C GLY A 235 10.51 2.79 15.61
N THR A 236 9.67 1.77 15.88
CA THR A 236 8.23 1.91 15.67
C THR A 236 7.60 2.86 16.69
N GLU A 237 6.80 3.81 16.23
CA GLU A 237 6.16 4.82 17.08
C GLU A 237 4.83 4.35 17.69
N LYS A 238 4.11 3.51 16.97
CA LYS A 238 2.73 3.10 17.26
C LYS A 238 2.49 1.64 16.92
N PHE A 239 1.66 1.00 17.74
CA PHE A 239 1.08 -0.32 17.55
C PHE A 239 -0.33 -0.16 16.97
N LEU A 240 -0.46 -0.35 15.67
CA LEU A 240 -1.73 -0.23 14.96
C LEU A 240 -2.46 -1.58 15.03
N MET A 241 -3.51 -1.64 15.84
CA MET A 241 -4.29 -2.85 16.11
C MET A 241 -5.42 -3.01 15.10
N ILE A 242 -5.52 -4.18 14.48
CA ILE A 242 -6.73 -4.68 13.83
C ILE A 242 -7.40 -5.66 14.80
N GLN A 243 -8.64 -5.37 15.17
CA GLN A 243 -9.39 -6.22 16.11
C GLN A 243 -9.63 -7.60 15.49
N VAL A 244 -9.46 -8.67 16.25
CA VAL A 244 -9.86 -10.01 15.80
C VAL A 244 -11.39 -10.12 15.68
N GLY A 245 -11.80 -11.02 14.79
CA GLY A 245 -13.20 -11.42 14.63
C GLY A 245 -13.56 -12.62 15.51
N GLN A 246 -14.69 -13.22 15.20
CA GLN A 246 -15.14 -14.47 15.81
C GLN A 246 -14.89 -15.64 14.87
N TYR A 247 -14.82 -16.87 15.38
CA TYR A 247 -14.90 -18.05 14.52
C TYR A 247 -16.32 -18.18 13.98
N ARG A 248 -16.47 -18.62 12.73
CA ARG A 248 -17.78 -18.78 12.06
C ARG A 248 -18.72 -19.67 12.88
N ASP A 249 -18.20 -20.80 13.32
CA ASP A 249 -18.92 -21.82 14.10
C ASP A 249 -19.04 -21.50 15.60
N ARG A 250 -18.49 -20.36 16.06
CA ARG A 250 -18.49 -19.94 17.46
C ARG A 250 -17.88 -20.96 18.43
N ARG A 251 -17.04 -21.88 17.95
CA ARG A 251 -16.44 -22.94 18.77
C ARG A 251 -15.48 -22.43 19.87
N TYR A 252 -14.98 -21.21 19.73
CA TYR A 252 -14.10 -20.57 20.71
C TYR A 252 -14.67 -19.19 21.07
N ASP A 253 -14.67 -18.87 22.36
CA ASP A 253 -15.03 -17.53 22.81
C ASP A 253 -13.88 -16.55 22.57
N MET A 254 -14.04 -15.69 21.57
CA MET A 254 -13.06 -14.63 21.27
C MET A 254 -13.26 -13.36 22.10
N SER A 255 -14.28 -13.30 22.97
CA SER A 255 -14.63 -12.09 23.75
C SER A 255 -13.46 -11.59 24.60
N VAL A 256 -12.75 -12.49 25.29
CA VAL A 256 -11.61 -12.17 26.15
C VAL A 256 -10.51 -11.45 25.36
N ILE A 257 -10.15 -11.97 24.18
CA ILE A 257 -9.12 -11.36 23.33
C ILE A 257 -9.60 -10.03 22.74
N ILE A 258 -10.86 -9.96 22.30
CA ILE A 258 -11.46 -8.73 21.76
C ILE A 258 -11.46 -7.62 22.82
N GLU A 259 -11.86 -7.92 24.05
CA GLU A 259 -11.85 -6.95 25.15
C GLU A 259 -10.43 -6.60 25.58
N ALA A 260 -9.48 -7.55 25.55
CA ALA A 260 -8.07 -7.26 25.80
C ALA A 260 -7.51 -6.24 24.77
N GLN A 261 -7.79 -6.42 23.48
CA GLN A 261 -7.41 -5.50 22.41
C GLN A 261 -8.03 -4.11 22.58
N LYS A 262 -9.32 -4.03 22.93
CA LYS A 262 -9.99 -2.75 23.23
C LYS A 262 -9.38 -2.07 24.46
N TYR A 263 -9.16 -2.84 25.53
CA TYR A 263 -8.61 -2.36 26.79
C TYR A 263 -7.24 -1.71 26.59
N ILE A 264 -6.31 -2.40 25.92
CA ILE A 264 -4.96 -1.89 25.72
C ILE A 264 -4.94 -0.64 24.82
N CYS A 265 -5.76 -0.61 23.76
CA CYS A 265 -5.91 0.58 22.90
C CYS A 265 -6.54 1.77 23.64
N LYS A 266 -7.44 1.53 24.60
CA LYS A 266 -8.03 2.60 25.43
C LYS A 266 -7.03 3.13 26.46
N LYS A 267 -6.24 2.25 27.08
CA LYS A 267 -5.36 2.60 28.21
C LYS A 267 -3.99 3.10 27.79
N ASN A 268 -3.50 2.73 26.62
CA ASN A 268 -2.15 3.08 26.17
C ASN A 268 -2.19 3.75 24.79
N ARG A 269 -1.87 5.05 24.73
CA ARG A 269 -1.85 5.86 23.49
C ARG A 269 -0.83 5.39 22.44
N LYS A 270 0.07 4.46 22.78
CA LYS A 270 0.94 3.79 21.81
C LYS A 270 0.20 2.72 20.99
N PHE A 271 -0.88 2.15 21.54
CA PHE A 271 -1.76 1.20 20.88
C PHE A 271 -2.97 1.93 20.29
N VAL A 272 -3.19 1.78 18.99
CA VAL A 272 -4.25 2.50 18.27
C VAL A 272 -5.08 1.49 17.50
N MET A 273 -6.38 1.39 17.83
CA MET A 273 -7.31 0.58 17.06
C MET A 273 -7.53 1.24 15.70
N VAL A 274 -6.99 0.64 14.64
CA VAL A 274 -7.13 1.15 13.27
C VAL A 274 -8.25 0.46 12.51
N SER A 275 -8.67 -0.74 12.90
CA SER A 275 -9.81 -1.42 12.29
C SER A 275 -10.56 -2.29 13.29
N ASN A 276 -11.88 -2.18 13.28
CA ASN A 276 -12.82 -3.02 14.02
C ASN A 276 -13.90 -3.61 13.10
N ALA A 277 -13.70 -3.55 11.78
CA ALA A 277 -14.64 -4.05 10.76
C ALA A 277 -15.00 -5.52 10.98
N THR A 278 -14.08 -6.30 11.54
CA THR A 278 -14.27 -7.71 11.89
C THR A 278 -15.48 -7.93 12.81
N LYS A 279 -15.86 -6.96 13.65
CA LYS A 279 -17.07 -7.01 14.50
C LYS A 279 -18.33 -7.29 13.66
N THR A 280 -18.52 -6.54 12.59
CA THR A 280 -19.68 -6.68 11.71
C THR A 280 -19.48 -7.82 10.72
N LEU A 281 -18.27 -8.03 10.20
CA LEU A 281 -18.01 -9.09 9.23
C LEU A 281 -18.20 -10.49 9.84
N SER A 282 -17.99 -10.64 11.14
CA SER A 282 -18.19 -11.92 11.84
C SER A 282 -19.66 -12.33 12.00
N THR A 283 -20.63 -11.53 11.53
CA THR A 283 -22.07 -11.83 11.66
C THR A 283 -22.65 -12.57 10.46
N ALA A 284 -21.89 -12.76 9.38
CA ALA A 284 -22.37 -13.43 8.18
C ALA A 284 -21.30 -14.34 7.56
N GLU A 285 -21.68 -15.58 7.27
CA GLU A 285 -20.77 -16.62 6.75
C GLU A 285 -20.12 -16.24 5.42
N LYS A 286 -20.81 -15.46 4.59
CA LYS A 286 -20.31 -15.00 3.28
C LYS A 286 -18.99 -14.22 3.34
N TRP A 287 -18.55 -13.80 4.52
CA TRP A 287 -17.28 -13.08 4.72
C TRP A 287 -16.11 -14.02 5.02
N TYR A 288 -16.37 -15.31 5.19
CA TYR A 288 -15.38 -16.30 5.51
C TYR A 288 -14.97 -17.11 4.27
N SER A 289 -13.77 -17.65 4.33
CA SER A 289 -13.25 -18.68 3.41
C SER A 289 -13.26 -20.06 4.07
N ASP A 290 -13.06 -20.10 5.39
CA ASP A 290 -13.23 -21.27 6.26
C ASP A 290 -13.71 -20.81 7.65
N ASN A 291 -13.60 -21.63 8.71
CA ASN A 291 -14.13 -21.24 10.02
C ASN A 291 -13.42 -20.06 10.71
N VAL A 292 -12.25 -19.61 10.26
CA VAL A 292 -11.46 -18.56 10.95
C VAL A 292 -10.92 -17.48 10.01
N HIS A 293 -10.70 -17.81 8.73
CA HIS A 293 -10.10 -16.90 7.77
C HIS A 293 -11.16 -16.12 7.01
N PHE A 294 -11.02 -14.79 7.03
CA PHE A 294 -11.83 -13.90 6.20
C PHE A 294 -11.45 -14.04 4.73
N ASN A 295 -12.46 -14.07 3.85
CA ASN A 295 -12.22 -14.07 2.42
C ASN A 295 -11.73 -12.71 1.92
N GLN A 296 -11.27 -12.65 0.66
CA GLN A 296 -10.70 -11.42 0.11
C GLN A 296 -11.61 -10.18 0.21
N LEU A 297 -12.93 -10.33 0.02
CA LEU A 297 -13.85 -9.19 0.09
C LEU A 297 -13.93 -8.62 1.51
N ALA A 298 -13.88 -9.48 2.53
CA ALA A 298 -13.77 -9.07 3.92
C ALA A 298 -12.38 -8.46 4.22
N LEU A 299 -11.29 -9.09 3.76
CA LEU A 299 -9.92 -8.56 3.90
C LEU A 299 -9.78 -7.16 3.28
N ASN A 300 -10.41 -6.90 2.14
CA ASN A 300 -10.45 -5.57 1.53
C ASN A 300 -11.11 -4.54 2.45
N LYS A 301 -12.25 -4.86 3.07
CA LYS A 301 -12.95 -3.96 4.00
C LYS A 301 -12.12 -3.70 5.26
N ILE A 302 -11.50 -4.73 5.81
CA ILE A 302 -10.63 -4.64 6.99
C ILE A 302 -9.41 -3.75 6.68
N GLY A 303 -8.73 -4.04 5.57
CA GLY A 303 -7.57 -3.31 5.09
C GLY A 303 -7.89 -1.85 4.78
N GLU A 304 -8.99 -1.58 4.08
CA GLU A 304 -9.40 -0.22 3.76
C GLU A 304 -9.67 0.62 5.03
N GLN A 305 -10.38 0.08 6.02
CA GLN A 305 -10.63 0.77 7.28
C GLN A 305 -9.30 1.04 8.03
N ALA A 306 -8.45 0.01 8.15
CA ALA A 306 -7.14 0.10 8.79
C ALA A 306 -6.26 1.17 8.12
N GLY A 307 -6.17 1.14 6.79
CA GLY A 307 -5.36 2.06 6.00
C GLY A 307 -5.87 3.50 6.09
N LYS A 308 -7.19 3.71 6.01
CA LYS A 308 -7.79 5.04 6.16
C LYS A 308 -7.43 5.66 7.52
N ASN A 309 -7.53 4.88 8.59
CA ASN A 309 -7.29 5.37 9.95
C ASN A 309 -5.79 5.57 10.24
N ALA A 310 -4.95 4.63 9.82
CA ALA A 310 -3.50 4.74 9.92
C ALA A 310 -2.95 5.93 9.11
N GLY A 311 -3.42 6.14 7.88
CA GLY A 311 -2.99 7.26 7.05
C GLY A 311 -3.48 8.63 7.57
N LYS A 312 -4.63 8.68 8.25
CA LYS A 312 -5.05 9.90 8.98
C LYS A 312 -4.14 10.20 10.16
N LEU A 313 -3.70 9.17 10.89
CA LEU A 313 -2.75 9.32 11.98
C LEU A 313 -1.41 9.86 11.48
N ALA A 314 -0.91 9.31 10.37
CA ALA A 314 0.36 9.70 9.75
C ALA A 314 0.37 11.11 9.12
N ARG A 315 -0.81 11.72 8.92
CA ARG A 315 -0.91 13.04 8.32
C ARG A 315 -0.78 14.18 9.34
N LYS A 316 -0.98 13.86 10.63
CA LYS A 316 -0.80 14.80 11.72
C LYS A 316 0.68 15.01 12.00
#